data_AF-A0A2E0Q357-F1
#
_entry.id   AF-A0A2E0Q357-F1
#
_cell.length_a   1.000
_cell.length_b   1.000
_cell.length_c   1.000
_cell.angle_alpha   90.00
_cell.angle_beta   90.00
_cell.angle_gamma   90.00
#
_symmetry.space_group_name_H-M   'P 1'
#
loop_
_entity.id
_entity.type
_entity.pdbx_description
1 polymer ?
#
loop_
_entity_poly.entity_id
_entity_poly.type
_entity_poly.pdbx_seq_one_letter_code
_entity_poly.pdbx_strand_id
1 'polypeptide(L)'
;METNKRSIRRTLLMTGSLALIAGTLSGCFDDDDQQPDPTPTMAPSPTPTQTTYDVTPCLQQEVAPGVSVAGLIVPDTLTLDLSGTSGFPNGRKLSDPVIDVTLAVIFLDLGTHSATTLAGLPLNPPSNDVAFQSSFPFLAPPQGSPPVTTATGTTFTFRSSSPDQYTRVDRMGMPAVSTALIGSDTKVAYNDADPADDASGTFVPELTEQLTGLTNALADDLVAAGLQPCATATTAS
;
A
#
# COMPACT_ATOMS: atom_id res chain seq x y z
N MET A 1 -30.96 53.47 15.65
CA MET A 1 -31.61 52.84 14.48
C MET A 1 -31.27 51.38 14.54
N GLU A 2 -32.21 50.61 15.06
CA GLU A 2 -32.10 49.21 15.46
C GLU A 2 -32.92 48.39 14.47
N THR A 3 -32.32 47.38 13.81
CA THR A 3 -33.02 46.50 12.86
C THR A 3 -32.62 45.04 13.06
N ASN A 4 -33.24 44.46 14.08
CA ASN A 4 -34.02 43.22 14.07
C ASN A 4 -33.83 42.24 12.87
N LYS A 5 -33.18 41.10 13.12
CA LYS A 5 -33.35 39.86 12.32
C LYS A 5 -33.73 38.71 13.27
N ARG A 6 -35.00 38.30 13.19
CA ARG A 6 -35.59 37.19 13.93
C ARG A 6 -35.04 35.84 13.46
N SER A 7 -34.50 35.07 14.40
CA SER A 7 -34.11 33.67 14.25
C SER A 7 -35.30 32.74 14.49
N ILE A 8 -35.51 31.76 13.60
CA ILE A 8 -36.56 30.74 13.68
C ILE A 8 -36.01 29.55 14.47
N ARG A 9 -36.55 29.30 15.67
CA ARG A 9 -36.34 28.07 16.44
C ARG A 9 -37.47 27.08 16.14
N ARG A 10 -37.15 25.92 15.56
CA ARG A 10 -38.06 24.77 15.52
C ARG A 10 -37.83 23.90 16.74
N THR A 11 -38.84 23.86 17.61
CA THR A 11 -38.98 22.92 18.73
C THR A 11 -39.80 21.74 18.22
N LEU A 12 -39.31 20.50 18.37
CA LEU A 12 -40.13 19.31 18.18
C LEU A 12 -40.09 18.48 19.48
N LEU A 13 -41.27 18.30 20.05
CA LEU A 13 -41.55 17.60 21.29
C LEU A 13 -41.58 16.07 21.08
N MET A 14 -41.14 15.39 22.15
CA MET A 14 -41.28 13.96 22.40
C MET A 14 -42.74 13.48 22.42
N THR A 15 -42.96 12.28 21.87
CA THR A 15 -43.82 11.18 22.36
C THR A 15 -43.22 9.91 21.73
N GLY A 16 -42.91 8.77 22.35
CA GLY A 16 -43.38 8.15 23.59
C GLY A 16 -44.15 6.88 23.21
N SER A 17 -43.51 5.70 23.17
CA SER A 17 -44.15 4.38 23.37
C SER A 17 -43.10 3.26 23.50
N LEU A 18 -43.06 2.68 24.70
CA LEU A 18 -42.36 1.48 25.13
C LEU A 18 -43.17 0.25 24.72
N ALA A 19 -42.52 -0.81 24.21
CA ALA A 19 -43.04 -2.18 24.33
C ALA A 19 -41.88 -3.18 24.33
N LEU A 20 -41.59 -3.70 25.53
CA LEU A 20 -40.80 -4.89 25.79
C LEU A 20 -41.60 -6.14 25.40
N ILE A 21 -40.99 -7.09 24.70
CA ILE A 21 -41.42 -8.50 24.75
C ILE A 21 -40.17 -9.36 24.89
N ALA A 22 -39.97 -9.86 26.11
CA ALA A 22 -39.16 -11.03 26.40
C ALA A 22 -40.13 -12.18 26.73
N GLY A 23 -39.85 -13.38 26.22
CA GLY A 23 -40.64 -14.57 26.55
C GLY A 23 -40.04 -15.83 25.95
N THR A 24 -39.19 -16.51 26.70
CA THR A 24 -38.85 -17.93 26.50
C THR A 24 -39.97 -18.77 27.11
N LEU A 25 -40.52 -19.76 26.40
CA LEU A 25 -41.10 -20.96 27.02
C LEU A 25 -41.09 -22.16 26.07
N SER A 26 -40.63 -23.28 26.61
CA SER A 26 -40.63 -24.64 26.07
C SER A 26 -42.05 -25.19 25.85
N GLY A 27 -42.22 -26.04 24.84
CA GLY A 27 -43.38 -26.92 24.65
C GLY A 27 -43.12 -27.95 23.54
N CYS A 28 -43.27 -29.23 23.86
CA CYS A 28 -43.05 -30.38 22.98
C CYS A 28 -44.38 -30.88 22.36
N PHE A 29 -44.24 -31.57 21.21
CA PHE A 29 -45.18 -32.49 20.53
C PHE A 29 -46.46 -31.92 19.90
N ASP A 30 -46.52 -31.98 18.57
CA ASP A 30 -47.67 -32.56 17.85
C ASP A 30 -47.14 -33.26 16.58
N ASP A 31 -47.53 -34.52 16.42
CA ASP A 31 -47.22 -35.43 15.31
C ASP A 31 -48.13 -35.10 14.12
N ASP A 32 -47.55 -34.67 13.00
CA ASP A 32 -48.22 -34.73 11.69
C ASP A 32 -47.19 -35.16 10.63
N ASP A 33 -47.27 -36.45 10.26
CA ASP A 33 -46.56 -37.07 9.15
C ASP A 33 -47.00 -36.48 7.80
N GLN A 34 -46.45 -35.32 7.44
CA GLN A 34 -46.39 -34.85 6.06
C GLN A 34 -44.93 -34.68 5.66
N GLN A 35 -44.42 -35.65 4.90
CA GLN A 35 -43.14 -35.55 4.22
C GLN A 35 -43.17 -34.33 3.30
N PRO A 36 -42.35 -33.28 3.53
CA PRO A 36 -42.24 -32.19 2.57
C PRO A 36 -41.61 -32.74 1.28
N ASP A 37 -42.18 -32.38 0.13
CA ASP A 37 -41.57 -32.64 -1.17
C ASP A 37 -40.11 -32.15 -1.17
N PRO A 38 -39.17 -32.90 -1.76
CA PRO A 38 -37.78 -32.46 -1.82
C PRO A 38 -37.70 -31.18 -2.66
N THR A 39 -37.39 -30.06 -2.00
CA THR A 39 -37.00 -28.81 -2.65
C THR A 39 -35.93 -29.11 -3.69
N PRO A 40 -36.02 -28.62 -4.94
CA PRO A 40 -34.97 -28.83 -5.92
C PRO A 40 -33.67 -28.24 -5.37
N THR A 41 -32.70 -29.09 -5.06
CA THR A 41 -31.34 -28.71 -4.68
C THR A 41 -30.77 -27.86 -5.82
N MET A 42 -30.61 -26.55 -5.59
CA MET A 42 -29.77 -25.75 -6.47
C MET A 42 -28.37 -26.36 -6.44
N ALA A 43 -27.85 -26.71 -7.62
CA ALA A 43 -26.47 -27.13 -7.74
C ALA A 43 -25.56 -26.09 -7.06
N PRO A 44 -24.51 -26.49 -6.34
CA PRO A 44 -23.56 -25.53 -5.81
C PRO A 44 -23.05 -24.68 -6.96
N SER A 45 -23.16 -23.35 -6.82
CA SER A 45 -22.50 -22.43 -7.74
C SER A 45 -21.04 -22.85 -7.81
N PRO A 46 -20.43 -22.98 -9.01
CA PRO A 46 -19.02 -23.32 -9.09
C PRO A 46 -18.24 -22.29 -8.27
N THR A 47 -17.43 -22.78 -7.33
CA THR A 47 -16.43 -21.95 -6.66
C THR A 47 -15.61 -21.30 -7.78
N PRO A 48 -15.49 -19.95 -7.84
CA PRO A 48 -14.67 -19.33 -8.86
C PRO A 48 -13.28 -19.93 -8.79
N THR A 49 -12.84 -20.55 -9.88
CA THR A 49 -11.47 -21.03 -10.03
C THR A 49 -10.57 -19.80 -9.93
N GLN A 50 -9.86 -19.62 -8.81
CA GLN A 50 -8.87 -18.56 -8.69
C GLN A 50 -7.77 -18.83 -9.70
N THR A 51 -7.61 -17.93 -10.67
CA THR A 51 -6.42 -17.89 -11.50
C THR A 51 -5.24 -17.58 -10.60
N THR A 52 -4.26 -18.47 -10.56
CA THR A 52 -2.99 -18.22 -9.84
C THR A 52 -1.98 -17.66 -10.84
N TYR A 53 -1.18 -16.68 -10.42
CA TYR A 53 -0.18 -16.05 -11.28
C TYR A 53 1.26 -16.43 -10.89
N ASP A 54 2.09 -16.69 -11.89
CA ASP A 54 3.55 -16.78 -11.74
C ASP A 54 4.17 -15.39 -11.91
N VAL A 55 4.78 -14.88 -10.85
CA VAL A 55 5.42 -13.55 -10.77
C VAL A 55 6.91 -13.59 -11.11
N THR A 56 7.47 -14.77 -11.39
CA THR A 56 8.89 -14.92 -11.78
C THR A 56 9.30 -13.98 -12.94
N PRO A 57 8.50 -13.81 -14.01
CA PRO A 57 8.86 -12.89 -15.09
C PRO A 57 8.98 -11.43 -14.63
N CYS A 58 8.14 -11.01 -13.67
CA CYS A 58 8.18 -9.66 -13.10
C CYS A 58 9.48 -9.36 -12.37
N LEU A 59 10.06 -10.35 -11.69
CA LEU A 59 11.30 -10.19 -10.94
C LEU A 59 12.54 -10.26 -11.83
N GLN A 60 12.44 -11.02 -12.93
CA GLN A 60 13.55 -11.28 -13.85
C GLN A 60 13.67 -10.25 -14.99
N GLN A 61 12.62 -9.49 -15.28
CA GLN A 61 12.69 -8.44 -16.30
C GLN A 61 13.73 -7.37 -15.95
N GLU A 62 14.31 -6.75 -16.99
CA GLU A 62 15.32 -5.71 -16.83
C GLU A 62 14.70 -4.31 -16.85
N VAL A 63 15.10 -3.46 -15.91
CA VAL A 63 14.76 -2.02 -15.88
C VAL A 63 15.82 -1.17 -16.61
N ALA A 64 17.02 -1.71 -16.75
CA ALA A 64 18.14 -1.17 -17.49
C ALA A 64 19.06 -2.34 -17.90
N PRO A 65 19.94 -2.19 -18.90
CA PRO A 65 20.81 -3.28 -19.34
C PRO A 65 21.61 -3.90 -18.18
N GLY A 66 21.39 -5.19 -17.90
CA GLY A 66 22.05 -5.93 -16.81
C GLY A 66 21.52 -5.63 -15.40
N VAL A 67 20.42 -4.91 -15.27
CA VAL A 67 19.77 -4.59 -13.98
C VAL A 67 18.36 -5.15 -13.99
N SER A 68 18.16 -6.27 -13.28
CA SER A 68 16.84 -6.86 -13.09
C SER A 68 16.03 -6.09 -12.04
N VAL A 69 14.70 -6.25 -12.07
CA VAL A 69 13.82 -5.74 -11.01
C VAL A 69 14.25 -6.25 -9.63
N ALA A 70 14.51 -7.55 -9.51
CA ALA A 70 15.00 -8.15 -8.26
C ALA A 70 16.30 -7.48 -7.76
N GLY A 71 17.25 -7.22 -8.66
CA GLY A 71 18.51 -6.54 -8.31
C GLY A 71 18.36 -5.08 -7.92
N LEU A 72 17.20 -4.46 -8.20
CA LEU A 72 16.89 -3.09 -7.80
C LEU A 72 16.23 -3.03 -6.41
N ILE A 73 15.48 -4.08 -6.02
CA ILE A 73 14.78 -4.16 -4.72
C ILE A 73 15.54 -4.94 -3.65
N VAL A 74 16.52 -5.76 -4.04
CA VAL A 74 17.33 -6.59 -3.15
C VAL A 74 18.82 -6.33 -3.43
N PRO A 75 19.59 -5.80 -2.45
CA PRO A 75 19.18 -5.42 -1.10
C PRO A 75 18.40 -4.09 -1.05
N ASP A 76 17.62 -3.87 0.01
CA ASP A 76 16.84 -2.65 0.19
C ASP A 76 17.73 -1.45 0.55
N THR A 77 18.39 -0.89 -0.45
CA THR A 77 19.35 0.20 -0.27
C THR A 77 19.10 1.30 -1.31
N LEU A 78 19.24 2.56 -0.88
CA LEU A 78 19.22 3.68 -1.82
C LEU A 78 20.58 3.77 -2.51
N THR A 79 20.61 3.54 -3.82
CA THR A 79 21.83 3.60 -4.62
C THR A 79 22.02 4.99 -5.22
N LEU A 80 23.28 5.41 -5.35
CA LEU A 80 23.65 6.71 -5.91
C LEU A 80 24.79 6.54 -6.93
N ASP A 81 24.51 6.93 -8.16
CA ASP A 81 25.51 7.24 -9.19
C ASP A 81 25.71 8.76 -9.25
N LEU A 82 26.89 9.20 -8.79
CA LEU A 82 27.27 10.61 -8.75
C LEU A 82 27.55 11.22 -10.13
N SER A 83 27.65 10.39 -11.17
CA SER A 83 27.79 10.82 -12.57
C SER A 83 26.44 10.93 -13.29
N GLY A 84 25.39 10.33 -12.73
CA GLY A 84 24.05 10.31 -13.27
C GLY A 84 23.21 11.53 -12.88
N THR A 85 22.06 11.68 -13.55
CA THR A 85 21.05 12.67 -13.14
C THR A 85 20.39 12.22 -11.83
N SER A 86 20.17 13.14 -10.90
CA SER A 86 19.45 12.85 -9.65
C SER A 86 17.96 12.56 -9.92
N GLY A 87 17.40 11.62 -9.17
CA GLY A 87 15.99 11.24 -9.22
C GLY A 87 15.86 9.73 -9.20
N PHE A 88 14.73 9.21 -8.76
CA PHE A 88 14.50 7.80 -8.58
C PHE A 88 14.72 7.02 -9.89
N PRO A 89 15.52 5.92 -9.89
CA PRO A 89 16.11 5.24 -8.73
C PRO A 89 17.48 5.77 -8.25
N ASN A 90 18.11 6.70 -8.97
CA ASN A 90 19.37 7.37 -8.57
C ASN A 90 19.13 8.42 -7.47
N GLY A 91 18.88 7.94 -6.25
CA GLY A 91 18.38 8.75 -5.15
C GLY A 91 16.88 8.99 -5.26
N ARG A 92 16.40 10.07 -4.64
CA ARG A 92 15.00 10.50 -4.69
C ARG A 92 14.91 12.02 -4.63
N LYS A 93 14.20 12.63 -5.58
CA LYS A 93 13.70 13.99 -5.46
C LYS A 93 12.41 13.99 -4.67
N LEU A 94 12.09 15.13 -4.07
CA LEU A 94 10.84 15.31 -3.32
C LEU A 94 9.57 15.09 -4.15
N SER A 95 9.65 15.30 -5.45
CA SER A 95 8.54 15.16 -6.39
C SER A 95 8.53 13.83 -7.14
N ASP A 96 9.46 12.91 -6.86
CA ASP A 96 9.49 11.65 -7.60
C ASP A 96 8.29 10.77 -7.19
N PRO A 97 7.55 10.19 -8.15
CA PRO A 97 6.43 9.29 -7.89
C PRO A 97 6.93 7.90 -7.52
N VAL A 98 7.69 7.80 -6.43
CA VAL A 98 8.45 6.58 -6.04
C VAL A 98 7.54 5.36 -5.90
N ILE A 99 6.36 5.52 -5.30
CA ILE A 99 5.41 4.42 -5.11
C ILE A 99 4.89 3.95 -6.46
N ASP A 100 4.36 4.85 -7.29
CA ASP A 100 3.83 4.48 -8.60
C ASP A 100 4.88 3.83 -9.51
N VAL A 101 6.11 4.35 -9.50
CA VAL A 101 7.20 3.78 -10.29
C VAL A 101 7.55 2.39 -9.81
N THR A 102 7.66 2.19 -8.49
CA THR A 102 7.97 0.87 -7.95
C THR A 102 6.85 -0.13 -8.24
N LEU A 103 5.58 0.27 -8.07
CA LEU A 103 4.43 -0.58 -8.37
C LEU A 103 4.35 -0.92 -9.86
N ALA A 104 4.62 0.03 -10.75
CA ALA A 104 4.66 -0.23 -12.19
C ALA A 104 5.73 -1.26 -12.54
N VAL A 105 6.92 -1.12 -11.94
CA VAL A 105 8.06 -2.02 -12.17
C VAL A 105 7.80 -3.46 -11.68
N ILE A 106 7.08 -3.64 -10.58
CA ILE A 106 6.80 -4.99 -10.04
C ILE A 106 5.56 -5.65 -10.66
N PHE A 107 4.61 -4.88 -11.20
CA PHE A 107 3.36 -5.44 -11.74
C PHE A 107 3.26 -5.44 -13.26
N LEU A 108 3.83 -4.46 -13.96
CA LEU A 108 3.65 -4.30 -15.39
C LEU A 108 4.79 -4.95 -16.18
N ASP A 109 4.46 -5.42 -17.37
CA ASP A 109 5.43 -5.80 -18.39
C ASP A 109 6.13 -4.56 -18.93
N LEU A 110 7.41 -4.39 -18.61
CA LEU A 110 8.23 -3.25 -19.02
C LEU A 110 8.62 -3.27 -20.51
N GLY A 111 8.41 -4.39 -21.20
CA GLY A 111 8.47 -4.44 -22.67
C GLY A 111 7.30 -3.73 -23.34
N THR A 112 6.18 -3.60 -22.62
CA THR A 112 4.93 -3.00 -23.11
C THR A 112 4.67 -1.62 -22.49
N HIS A 113 4.95 -1.46 -21.19
CA HIS A 113 4.62 -0.27 -20.41
C HIS A 113 5.88 0.43 -19.89
N SER A 114 5.80 1.76 -19.72
CA SER A 114 6.86 2.50 -19.03
C SER A 114 6.80 2.26 -17.52
N ALA A 115 7.95 2.32 -16.84
CA ALA A 115 8.03 2.38 -15.38
C ALA A 115 7.26 3.57 -14.77
N THR A 116 6.84 4.56 -15.56
CA THR A 116 6.03 5.71 -15.10
C THR A 116 4.53 5.59 -15.39
N THR A 117 4.08 4.47 -15.98
CA THR A 117 2.70 4.30 -16.47
C THR A 117 1.66 4.53 -15.37
N LEU A 118 1.86 3.95 -14.18
CA LEU A 118 0.92 4.13 -13.06
C LEU A 118 0.93 5.57 -12.52
N ALA A 119 2.07 6.26 -12.57
CA ALA A 119 2.18 7.66 -12.13
C ALA A 119 1.38 8.61 -13.03
N GLY A 120 1.15 8.22 -14.29
CA GLY A 120 0.35 8.95 -15.26
C GLY A 120 -1.16 8.75 -15.09
N LEU A 121 -1.60 7.82 -14.24
CA LEU A 121 -3.02 7.64 -13.95
C LEU A 121 -3.53 8.76 -13.04
N PRO A 122 -4.79 9.22 -13.18
CA PRO A 122 -5.36 10.29 -12.37
C PRO A 122 -5.78 9.81 -10.97
N LEU A 123 -4.94 8.97 -10.33
CA LEU A 123 -5.14 8.42 -8.99
C LEU A 123 -4.37 9.21 -7.92
N ASN A 124 -3.29 9.88 -8.32
CA ASN A 124 -2.50 10.71 -7.44
C ASN A 124 -3.21 12.03 -7.10
N PRO A 125 -3.01 12.57 -5.89
CA PRO A 125 -3.38 13.95 -5.62
C PRO A 125 -2.66 14.87 -6.62
N PRO A 126 -3.35 15.87 -7.22
CA PRO A 126 -2.79 16.65 -8.32
C PRO A 126 -1.61 17.55 -7.89
N SER A 127 -1.54 17.90 -6.61
CA SER A 127 -0.43 18.66 -6.04
C SER A 127 -0.42 18.54 -4.51
N ASN A 128 0.71 18.89 -3.89
CA ASN A 128 0.76 19.16 -2.46
C ASN A 128 -0.16 20.35 -2.10
N ASP A 129 -0.63 20.38 -0.85
CA ASP A 129 -1.38 21.52 -0.30
C ASP A 129 -0.56 22.81 -0.31
N VAL A 130 0.75 22.68 -0.08
CA VAL A 130 1.74 23.77 -0.15
C VAL A 130 2.89 23.32 -1.03
N ALA A 131 3.27 24.17 -2.00
CA ALA A 131 4.37 23.89 -2.92
C ALA A 131 5.71 23.76 -2.18
N PHE A 132 6.62 22.96 -2.74
CA PHE A 132 7.99 22.90 -2.25
C PHE A 132 8.70 24.24 -2.41
N GLN A 133 9.59 24.56 -1.46
CA GLN A 133 10.40 25.77 -1.51
C GLN A 133 11.57 25.58 -2.48
N SER A 134 11.99 26.65 -3.16
CA SER A 134 13.16 26.62 -4.06
C SER A 134 14.51 26.70 -3.34
N SER A 135 14.48 26.87 -2.01
CA SER A 135 15.66 26.94 -1.16
C SER A 135 15.40 26.18 0.14
N PHE A 136 16.47 25.75 0.81
CA PHE A 136 16.36 25.02 2.06
C PHE A 136 15.73 25.90 3.16
N PRO A 137 14.75 25.40 3.95
CA PRO A 137 14.20 24.04 3.94
C PRO A 137 13.20 23.81 2.80
N PHE A 138 13.41 22.76 2.00
CA PHE A 138 12.61 22.51 0.78
C PHE A 138 11.15 22.11 1.06
N LEU A 139 10.85 21.57 2.24
CA LEU A 139 9.50 21.19 2.65
C LEU A 139 8.74 22.40 3.23
N ALA A 140 7.42 22.38 3.08
CA ALA A 140 6.56 23.34 3.77
C ALA A 140 6.63 23.12 5.30
N PRO A 141 6.38 24.18 6.10
CA PRO A 141 6.22 24.03 7.54
C PRO A 141 5.14 22.99 7.89
N PRO A 142 5.25 22.28 9.03
CA PRO A 142 4.22 21.36 9.46
C PRO A 142 2.91 22.11 9.72
N GLN A 143 1.78 21.46 9.44
CA GLN A 143 0.49 22.00 9.82
C GLN A 143 0.39 22.14 11.35
N GLY A 144 -0.23 23.22 11.83
CA GLY A 144 -0.40 23.52 13.25
C GLY A 144 0.63 24.48 13.82
N SER A 145 0.88 24.37 15.13
CA SER A 145 1.85 25.20 15.85
C SER A 145 2.89 24.32 16.54
N PRO A 146 3.68 23.54 15.77
CA PRO A 146 4.76 22.77 16.35
C PRO A 146 5.74 23.72 17.05
N PRO A 147 6.45 23.27 18.11
CA PRO A 147 7.54 24.04 18.69
C PRO A 147 8.57 24.37 17.60
N VAL A 148 8.54 25.59 17.09
CA VAL A 148 9.52 26.09 16.14
C VAL A 148 10.62 26.78 16.91
N THR A 149 11.87 26.45 16.61
CA THR A 149 13.00 27.13 17.24
C THR A 149 13.00 28.58 16.76
N THR A 150 12.84 29.55 17.66
CA THR A 150 12.83 30.99 17.30
C THR A 150 14.22 31.52 16.92
N ALA A 151 15.26 30.72 17.10
CA ALA A 151 16.62 31.04 16.71
C ALA A 151 16.99 30.36 15.40
N THR A 152 17.62 31.10 14.49
CA THR A 152 18.45 30.55 13.40
C THR A 152 19.66 29.88 14.05
N GLY A 153 19.45 28.71 14.65
CA GLY A 153 20.50 27.98 15.34
C GLY A 153 21.54 27.51 14.35
N THR A 154 22.72 28.11 14.36
CA THR A 154 23.90 27.59 13.66
C THR A 154 24.60 26.48 14.46
N THR A 155 24.17 26.26 15.70
CA THR A 155 24.71 25.27 16.63
C THR A 155 23.86 24.00 16.63
N PHE A 156 23.95 23.22 15.55
CA PHE A 156 23.39 21.88 15.53
C PHE A 156 24.28 20.96 16.36
N THR A 157 23.75 20.44 17.47
CA THR A 157 24.43 19.38 18.24
C THR A 157 24.03 18.04 17.66
N PHE A 158 24.78 17.58 16.67
CA PHE A 158 24.62 16.22 16.15
C PHE A 158 25.17 15.24 17.19
N ARG A 159 24.45 14.13 17.43
CA ARG A 159 24.96 13.06 18.27
C ARG A 159 26.21 12.47 17.62
N SER A 160 27.33 12.45 18.35
CA SER A 160 28.60 11.84 17.92
C SER A 160 28.79 10.42 18.48
N SER A 161 27.71 9.81 18.97
CA SER A 161 27.67 8.41 19.37
C SER A 161 28.10 7.51 18.21
N SER A 162 28.76 6.41 18.53
CA SER A 162 29.16 5.40 17.54
C SER A 162 27.91 4.70 16.95
N PRO A 163 27.94 4.23 15.68
CA PRO A 163 26.78 3.61 15.03
C PRO A 163 26.12 2.45 15.79
N ASP A 164 26.89 1.68 16.57
CA ASP A 164 26.43 0.59 17.44
C ASP A 164 25.52 1.05 18.60
N GLN A 165 25.46 2.36 18.87
CA GLN A 165 24.53 2.94 19.85
C GLN A 165 23.17 3.31 19.24
N TYR A 166 23.01 3.18 17.92
CA TYR A 166 21.74 3.42 17.25
C TYR A 166 21.06 2.09 16.96
N THR A 167 19.75 2.05 17.17
CA THR A 167 18.91 0.92 16.77
C THR A 167 18.23 1.30 15.45
N ARG A 168 18.26 0.38 14.49
CA ARG A 168 17.49 0.50 13.26
C ARG A 168 16.01 0.44 13.60
N VAL A 169 15.23 1.39 13.10
CA VAL A 169 13.78 1.45 13.35
C VAL A 169 13.01 1.04 12.09
N ASP A 170 13.56 1.39 10.93
CA ASP A 170 12.88 1.21 9.67
C ASP A 170 13.86 1.13 8.50
N ARG A 171 13.46 0.41 7.46
CA ARG A 171 14.19 0.26 6.21
C ARG A 171 13.36 0.79 5.06
N MET A 172 13.88 1.83 4.43
CA MET A 172 13.19 2.62 3.40
C MET A 172 14.10 2.85 2.19
N GLY A 173 14.93 1.87 1.83
CA GLY A 173 15.72 1.90 0.59
C GLY A 173 14.82 1.98 -0.64
N MET A 174 13.70 1.24 -0.60
CA MET A 174 12.67 1.07 -1.60
C MET A 174 11.31 1.14 -0.90
N PRO A 175 10.72 2.34 -0.73
CA PRO A 175 9.57 2.56 0.15
C PRO A 175 8.37 1.65 -0.11
N ALA A 176 8.06 1.35 -1.39
CA ALA A 176 6.94 0.47 -1.72
C ALA A 176 7.20 -1.00 -1.35
N VAL A 177 8.46 -1.47 -1.37
CA VAL A 177 8.80 -2.85 -1.00
C VAL A 177 8.51 -3.07 0.48
N SER A 178 9.11 -2.24 1.33
CA SER A 178 8.86 -2.30 2.76
C SER A 178 7.37 -2.13 3.08
N THR A 179 6.67 -1.22 2.40
CA THR A 179 5.26 -0.90 2.72
C THR A 179 4.25 -1.94 2.23
N ALA A 180 4.43 -2.48 1.02
CA ALA A 180 3.42 -3.32 0.36
C ALA A 180 3.84 -4.79 0.22
N LEU A 181 5.14 -5.10 0.21
CA LEU A 181 5.65 -6.45 -0.05
C LEU A 181 6.24 -7.13 1.19
N ILE A 182 6.22 -6.47 2.34
CA ILE A 182 6.60 -7.07 3.62
C ILE A 182 5.36 -7.11 4.51
N GLY A 183 4.89 -8.33 4.80
CA GLY A 183 3.76 -8.58 5.68
C GLY A 183 3.96 -8.05 7.09
N SER A 184 2.85 -7.79 7.78
CA SER A 184 2.87 -7.20 9.12
C SER A 184 3.64 -8.06 10.14
N ASP A 185 3.57 -9.38 9.99
CA ASP A 185 4.21 -10.34 10.91
C ASP A 185 5.74 -10.39 10.74
N THR A 186 6.25 -10.09 9.54
CA THR A 186 7.69 -10.08 9.22
C THR A 186 8.28 -8.68 9.23
N LYS A 187 7.47 -7.63 9.35
CA LYS A 187 7.86 -6.22 9.29
C LYS A 187 8.97 -5.85 10.29
N VAL A 188 8.87 -6.32 11.53
CA VAL A 188 9.89 -6.04 12.56
C VAL A 188 11.21 -6.74 12.21
N ALA A 189 11.15 -8.03 11.86
CA ALA A 189 12.35 -8.78 11.47
C ALA A 189 13.02 -8.18 10.22
N TYR A 190 12.23 -7.74 9.25
CA TYR A 190 12.71 -7.00 8.09
C TYR A 190 13.42 -5.73 8.51
N ASN A 191 12.74 -4.87 9.28
CA ASN A 191 13.26 -3.59 9.74
C ASN A 191 14.52 -3.72 10.61
N ASP A 192 14.71 -4.83 11.32
CA ASP A 192 15.88 -5.09 12.16
C ASP A 192 17.07 -5.69 11.37
N ALA A 193 16.85 -6.30 10.20
CA ALA A 193 17.87 -6.98 9.42
C ALA A 193 18.88 -6.06 8.70
N ASP A 194 20.01 -6.61 8.31
CA ASP A 194 21.06 -5.93 7.55
C ASP A 194 20.90 -6.13 6.03
N PRO A 195 21.42 -5.23 5.18
CA PRO A 195 21.41 -5.42 3.72
C PRO A 195 22.06 -6.74 3.25
N ALA A 196 22.99 -7.30 4.04
CA ALA A 196 23.58 -8.60 3.75
C ALA A 196 22.56 -9.74 3.86
N ASP A 197 21.56 -9.62 4.74
CA ASP A 197 20.50 -10.61 4.90
C ASP A 197 19.58 -10.63 3.67
N ASP A 198 19.29 -9.46 3.09
CA ASP A 198 18.57 -9.38 1.81
C ASP A 198 19.37 -10.05 0.69
N ALA A 199 20.67 -9.76 0.60
CA ALA A 199 21.55 -10.31 -0.41
C ALA A 199 21.68 -11.85 -0.29
N SER A 200 21.48 -12.39 0.91
CA SER A 200 21.37 -13.83 1.15
C SER A 200 19.99 -14.42 0.83
N GLY A 201 19.01 -13.59 0.47
CA GLY A 201 17.67 -13.99 0.08
C GLY A 201 16.70 -14.18 1.24
N THR A 202 17.02 -13.71 2.46
CA THR A 202 16.23 -13.96 3.69
C THR A 202 14.75 -13.59 3.52
N PHE A 203 14.45 -12.49 2.84
CA PHE A 203 13.08 -12.00 2.66
C PHE A 203 12.47 -12.31 1.28
N VAL A 204 13.19 -13.00 0.40
CA VAL A 204 12.67 -13.36 -0.94
C VAL A 204 11.37 -14.18 -0.88
N PRO A 205 11.21 -15.17 0.04
CA PRO A 205 9.96 -15.90 0.17
C PRO A 205 8.77 -14.99 0.51
N GLU A 206 8.93 -14.10 1.49
CA GLU A 206 7.90 -13.12 1.88
C GLU A 206 7.55 -12.19 0.72
N LEU A 207 8.56 -11.61 0.07
CA LEU A 207 8.37 -10.73 -1.09
C LEU A 207 7.60 -11.43 -2.21
N THR A 208 7.93 -12.69 -2.47
CA THR A 208 7.26 -13.50 -3.50
C THR A 208 5.81 -13.79 -3.10
N GLU A 209 5.58 -14.19 -1.85
CA GLU A 209 4.24 -14.46 -1.32
C GLU A 209 3.33 -13.22 -1.41
N GLN A 210 3.80 -12.06 -0.94
CA GLN A 210 3.02 -10.82 -1.02
C GLN A 210 2.81 -10.36 -2.47
N LEU A 211 3.83 -10.45 -3.32
CA LEU A 211 3.71 -10.07 -4.73
C LEU A 211 2.71 -10.98 -5.46
N THR A 212 2.75 -12.29 -5.24
CA THR A 212 1.76 -13.22 -5.79
C THR A 212 0.36 -12.92 -5.26
N GLY A 213 0.21 -12.68 -3.95
CA GLY A 213 -1.07 -12.32 -3.34
C GLY A 213 -1.69 -11.08 -3.96
N LEU A 214 -0.92 -10.00 -4.09
CA LEU A 214 -1.35 -8.75 -4.72
C LEU A 214 -1.62 -8.94 -6.22
N THR A 215 -0.80 -9.71 -6.92
CA THR A 215 -1.02 -9.99 -8.34
C THR A 215 -2.33 -10.75 -8.55
N ASN A 216 -2.60 -11.78 -7.76
CA ASN A 216 -3.87 -12.51 -7.82
C ASN A 216 -5.08 -11.59 -7.55
N ALA A 217 -4.91 -10.56 -6.72
CA ALA A 217 -5.96 -9.61 -6.38
C ALA A 217 -6.17 -8.48 -7.41
N LEU A 218 -5.15 -8.15 -8.20
CA LEU A 218 -5.13 -6.95 -9.05
C LEU A 218 -4.99 -7.24 -10.54
N ALA A 219 -4.58 -8.45 -10.95
CA ALA A 219 -4.24 -8.72 -12.34
C ALA A 219 -5.44 -8.57 -13.30
N ASP A 220 -6.64 -8.95 -12.87
CA ASP A 220 -7.86 -8.75 -13.66
C ASP A 220 -8.23 -7.27 -13.78
N ASP A 221 -8.11 -6.49 -12.71
CA ASP A 221 -8.31 -5.03 -12.71
C ASP A 221 -7.29 -4.33 -13.62
N LEU A 222 -6.03 -4.73 -13.57
CA LEU A 222 -4.97 -4.19 -14.45
C LEU A 222 -5.30 -4.48 -15.92
N VAL A 223 -5.70 -5.72 -16.24
CA VAL A 223 -6.09 -6.10 -17.61
C VAL A 223 -7.35 -5.36 -18.05
N ALA A 224 -8.34 -5.21 -17.17
CA ALA A 224 -9.56 -4.44 -17.44
C ALA A 224 -9.26 -2.96 -17.71
N ALA A 225 -8.22 -2.41 -17.09
CA ALA A 225 -7.71 -1.07 -17.34
C ALA A 225 -6.84 -0.97 -18.62
N GLY A 226 -6.64 -2.06 -19.36
CA GLY A 226 -5.81 -2.09 -20.57
C GLY A 226 -4.30 -2.11 -20.28
N LEU A 227 -3.90 -2.42 -19.05
CA LEU A 227 -2.52 -2.63 -18.66
C LEU A 227 -2.15 -4.11 -18.83
N GLN A 228 -0.87 -4.36 -19.08
CA GLN A 228 -0.33 -5.70 -19.32
C GLN A 228 0.52 -6.08 -18.11
N PRO A 229 0.04 -6.99 -17.23
CA PRO A 229 0.86 -7.49 -16.16
C PRO A 229 2.06 -8.29 -16.69
N CYS A 230 3.20 -8.22 -16.01
CA CYS A 230 4.35 -9.09 -16.29
C CYS A 230 4.11 -10.53 -15.83
N ALA A 231 3.22 -10.72 -14.84
CA ALA A 231 2.93 -12.03 -14.28
C ALA A 231 2.09 -12.85 -15.27
N THR A 232 2.34 -14.16 -15.31
CA THR A 232 1.64 -15.05 -16.25
C THR A 232 0.62 -15.91 -15.53
N ALA A 233 -0.58 -16.01 -16.10
CA ALA A 233 -1.63 -16.86 -15.54
C ALA A 233 -1.20 -18.33 -15.63
N THR A 234 -1.19 -19.01 -14.49
CA THR A 234 -0.96 -20.46 -14.40
C THR A 234 -2.30 -21.15 -14.59
N THR A 235 -2.49 -21.83 -15.72
CA THR A 235 -3.65 -22.73 -15.87
C THR A 235 -3.47 -23.93 -14.97
N ALA A 236 -4.39 -24.13 -14.01
CA ALA A 236 -4.47 -25.39 -13.28
C ALA A 236 -4.64 -26.53 -14.30
N SER A 237 -3.66 -27.43 -14.36
CA SER A 237 -3.72 -28.65 -15.18
C SER A 237 -4.60 -29.71 -14.54
#